data_AF-A0A074JTQ2-F1
#
_entry.id   AF-A0A074JTQ2-F1
#
_cell.length_a   1.000
_cell.length_b   1.000
_cell.length_c   1.000
_cell.angle_alpha   90.00
_cell.angle_beta   90.00
_cell.angle_gamma   90.00
#
_symmetry.space_group_name_H-M   'P 1'
#
loop_
_entity.id
_entity.type
_entity.pdbx_description
1 polymer ?
#
loop_
_entity_poly.entity_id
_entity_poly.type
_entity_poly.pdbx_seq_one_letter_code
_entity_poly.pdbx_strand_id
1 'polypeptide(L)'
;MAFAIERLIEPGDGWRTLVRDLVDRWPDCPIFEIGFALVAAAAAIESNFSGTGPAGEGAARGYRLAALVSMDIYAMELLGMARATASDFHPYWQIDPFFDRL
;
A
#
# COMPACT_ATOMS: atom_id res chain seq x y z
N MET A 1 -9.07 3.07 -4.55
CA MET A 1 -8.31 4.00 -5.41
C MET A 1 -8.41 5.46 -4.95
N ALA A 2 -9.59 6.12 -4.95
CA ALA A 2 -9.72 7.53 -4.56
C ALA A 2 -9.11 7.86 -3.18
N PHE A 3 -9.37 7.00 -2.18
CA PHE A 3 -8.76 7.10 -0.85
C PHE A 3 -7.23 7.08 -0.86
N ALA A 4 -6.61 6.21 -1.68
CA ALA A 4 -5.17 6.12 -1.79
C ALA A 4 -4.58 7.35 -2.50
N ILE A 5 -5.25 7.87 -3.53
CA ILE A 5 -4.84 9.13 -4.20
C ILE A 5 -4.82 10.26 -3.19
N GLU A 6 -5.90 10.45 -2.43
CA GLU A 6 -6.03 11.49 -1.42
C GLU A 6 -4.88 11.45 -0.41
N ARG A 7 -4.62 10.28 0.19
CA ARG A 7 -3.53 10.10 1.17
C ARG A 7 -2.13 10.30 0.58
N LEU A 8 -1.91 9.99 -0.70
CA LEU A 8 -0.60 10.12 -1.35
C LEU A 8 -0.26 11.57 -1.75
N ILE A 9 -1.27 12.40 -2.05
CA ILE A 9 -1.09 13.81 -2.42
C ILE A 9 -1.22 14.76 -1.22
N GLU A 10 -1.79 14.29 -0.10
CA GLU A 10 -1.93 15.07 1.11
C GLU A 10 -0.54 15.45 1.67
N PRO A 11 -0.31 16.74 2.03
CA PRO A 11 0.91 17.15 2.68
C PRO A 11 1.12 16.43 4.02
N GLY A 12 2.39 16.15 4.35
CA GLY A 12 2.77 15.55 5.63
C GLY A 12 2.89 14.03 5.58
N ASP A 13 2.59 13.38 6.70
CA ASP A 13 2.92 11.97 6.96
C ASP A 13 1.73 11.00 6.85
N GLY A 14 0.57 11.47 6.35
CA GLY A 14 -0.64 10.63 6.21
C GLY A 14 -0.48 9.42 5.29
N TRP A 15 0.53 9.42 4.40
CA TRP A 15 0.86 8.29 3.55
C TRP A 15 1.46 7.11 4.34
N ARG A 16 1.99 7.33 5.56
CA ARG A 16 2.65 6.30 6.37
C ARG A 16 1.70 5.22 6.85
N THR A 17 0.47 5.62 7.19
CA THR A 17 -0.59 4.70 7.62
C THR A 17 -1.34 4.06 6.46
N LEU A 18 -1.17 4.56 5.22
CA LEU A 18 -2.02 4.23 4.09
C LEU A 18 -2.20 2.72 3.86
N VAL A 19 -1.13 1.93 3.98
CA VAL A 19 -1.23 0.48 3.75
C VAL A 19 -2.06 -0.20 4.85
N ARG A 20 -1.85 0.19 6.12
CA ARG A 20 -2.70 -0.27 7.25
C ARG A 20 -4.15 0.13 7.02
N ASP A 21 -4.37 1.40 6.68
CA ASP A 21 -5.72 1.94 6.45
C ASP A 21 -6.45 1.23 5.29
N LEU A 22 -5.72 0.81 4.24
CA LEU A 22 -6.28 0.02 3.15
C LEU A 22 -6.67 -1.39 3.62
N VAL A 23 -5.82 -2.05 4.41
CA VAL A 23 -6.08 -3.39 4.96
C VAL A 23 -7.27 -3.36 5.92
N ASP A 24 -7.30 -2.41 6.85
CA ASP A 24 -8.36 -2.27 7.85
C ASP A 24 -9.71 -1.94 7.23
N ARG A 25 -9.71 -1.17 6.13
CA ARG A 25 -10.94 -0.71 5.48
C ARG A 25 -11.51 -1.72 4.49
N TRP A 26 -10.67 -2.58 3.91
CA TRP A 26 -11.08 -3.62 2.96
C TRP A 26 -10.49 -4.99 3.33
N PRO A 27 -10.80 -5.54 4.52
CA PRO A 27 -10.14 -6.74 5.02
C PRO A 27 -10.42 -7.99 4.17
N ASP A 28 -11.58 -8.04 3.51
CA ASP A 28 -12.03 -9.21 2.75
C ASP A 28 -11.60 -9.20 1.28
N CYS A 29 -10.97 -8.11 0.79
CA CYS A 29 -10.54 -8.07 -0.60
C CYS A 29 -9.36 -9.03 -0.83
N PRO A 30 -9.20 -9.58 -2.05
CA PRO A 30 -8.00 -10.34 -2.42
C PRO A 30 -6.72 -9.58 -2.03
N ILE A 31 -5.74 -10.29 -1.46
CA ILE A 31 -4.54 -9.65 -0.89
C ILE A 31 -3.79 -8.76 -1.89
N PHE A 32 -3.79 -9.14 -3.17
CA PHE A 32 -3.12 -8.39 -4.24
C PHE A 32 -3.83 -7.09 -4.62
N GLU A 33 -5.10 -6.89 -4.22
CA GLU A 33 -5.82 -5.64 -4.49
C GLU A 33 -5.21 -4.45 -3.76
N ILE A 34 -4.53 -4.67 -2.63
CA ILE A 34 -3.82 -3.61 -1.89
C ILE A 34 -2.69 -3.03 -2.75
N GLY A 35 -1.81 -3.90 -3.26
CA GLY A 35 -0.73 -3.51 -4.17
C GLY A 35 -1.25 -2.87 -5.46
N PHE A 36 -2.30 -3.46 -6.05
CA PHE A 36 -2.94 -2.91 -7.24
C PHE A 36 -3.50 -1.50 -7.00
N ALA A 37 -4.19 -1.26 -5.89
CA ALA A 37 -4.77 0.04 -5.57
C ALA A 37 -3.70 1.14 -5.42
N LEU A 38 -2.53 0.79 -4.86
CA LEU A 38 -1.39 1.69 -4.72
C LEU A 38 -0.77 2.04 -6.08
N VAL A 39 -0.54 1.04 -6.94
CA VAL A 39 -0.03 1.25 -8.31
C VAL A 39 -1.00 2.09 -9.12
N ALA A 40 -2.29 1.77 -9.07
CA ALA A 40 -3.32 2.51 -9.80
C ALA A 40 -3.42 3.96 -9.34
N ALA A 41 -3.31 4.21 -8.02
CA ALA A 41 -3.28 5.57 -7.48
C ALA A 41 -2.03 6.33 -7.93
N ALA A 42 -0.85 5.72 -7.84
CA ALA A 42 0.41 6.33 -8.27
C ALA A 42 0.40 6.70 -9.76
N ALA A 43 -0.03 5.77 -10.62
CA ALA A 43 -0.14 6.01 -12.06
C ALA A 43 -1.14 7.13 -12.39
N ALA A 44 -2.27 7.17 -11.67
CA ALA A 44 -3.24 8.26 -11.83
C ALA A 44 -2.63 9.61 -11.44
N ILE A 45 -1.85 9.68 -10.37
CA ILE A 45 -1.17 10.92 -9.96
C ILE A 45 -0.14 11.35 -11.02
N GLU A 46 0.72 10.45 -11.51
CA GLU A 46 1.69 10.79 -12.56
C GLU A 46 1.02 11.33 -13.81
N SER A 47 -0.05 10.68 -14.26
CA SER A 47 -0.78 11.08 -15.46
C SER A 47 -1.42 12.46 -15.34
N ASN A 48 -1.86 12.85 -14.14
CA ASN A 48 -2.55 14.14 -13.93
C ASN A 48 -1.60 15.30 -13.59
N PHE A 49 -0.41 15.02 -13.04
CA PHE A 49 0.53 16.05 -12.56
C PHE A 49 1.90 16.03 -13.25
N SER A 50 2.02 15.30 -14.37
CA SER A 50 3.25 15.16 -15.15
C SER A 50 4.47 14.67 -14.34
N GLY A 51 4.22 13.99 -13.21
CA GLY A 51 5.27 13.39 -12.37
C GLY A 51 6.22 14.36 -11.67
N THR A 52 5.89 15.65 -11.54
CA THR A 52 6.77 16.65 -10.90
C THR A 52 6.19 17.23 -9.61
N GLY A 53 7.07 17.82 -8.78
CA GLY A 53 6.69 18.45 -7.52
C GLY A 53 6.10 17.49 -6.48
N PRO A 54 5.32 17.98 -5.50
CA PRO A 54 4.76 17.17 -4.42
C PRO A 54 3.90 16.00 -4.91
N ALA A 55 3.18 16.16 -6.03
CA ALA A 55 2.40 15.09 -6.63
C ALA A 55 3.30 13.97 -7.20
N GLY A 56 4.42 14.33 -7.85
CA GLY A 56 5.42 13.36 -8.29
C GLY A 56 6.01 12.55 -7.13
N GLU A 57 6.30 13.21 -6.01
CA GLU A 57 6.74 12.50 -4.79
C GLU A 57 5.66 11.55 -4.25
N GLY A 58 4.40 11.97 -4.27
CA GLY A 58 3.25 11.14 -3.88
C GLY A 58 3.13 9.88 -4.74
N ALA A 59 3.28 10.00 -6.05
CA ALA A 59 3.28 8.84 -6.94
C ALA A 59 4.45 7.89 -6.67
N ALA A 60 5.67 8.43 -6.51
CA ALA A 60 6.85 7.63 -6.17
C ALA A 60 6.67 6.87 -4.84
N ARG A 61 6.05 7.51 -3.83
CA ARG A 61 5.66 6.85 -2.56
C ARG A 61 4.68 5.71 -2.81
N GLY A 62 3.65 5.93 -3.64
CA GLY A 62 2.66 4.89 -3.98
C GLY A 62 3.29 3.64 -4.59
N TYR A 63 4.19 3.80 -5.58
CA TYR A 63 4.93 2.66 -6.15
C TYR A 63 5.84 1.98 -5.12
N ARG A 64 6.52 2.74 -4.27
CA ARG A 64 7.36 2.18 -3.21
C ARG A 64 6.54 1.33 -2.23
N LEU A 65 5.39 1.84 -1.78
CA LEU A 65 4.50 1.08 -0.90
C LEU A 65 3.98 -0.19 -1.60
N ALA A 66 3.63 -0.11 -2.88
CA ALA A 66 3.21 -1.27 -3.67
C ALA A 66 4.31 -2.35 -3.78
N ALA A 67 5.56 -1.93 -3.97
CA ALA A 67 6.71 -2.85 -4.00
C ALA A 67 6.93 -3.52 -2.64
N LEU A 68 6.86 -2.75 -1.55
CA LEU A 68 7.03 -3.26 -0.18
C LEU A 68 5.92 -4.27 0.18
N VAL A 69 4.64 -3.94 -0.07
CA VAL A 69 3.55 -4.88 0.23
C VAL A 69 3.62 -6.14 -0.64
N SER A 70 4.16 -6.05 -1.86
CA SER A 70 4.38 -7.24 -2.70
C SER A 70 5.45 -8.16 -2.11
N MET A 71 6.48 -7.60 -1.47
CA MET A 71 7.49 -8.38 -0.76
C MET A 71 6.91 -9.10 0.45
N ASP A 72 6.03 -8.46 1.22
CA ASP A 72 5.32 -9.08 2.34
C ASP A 72 4.50 -10.29 1.87
N ILE A 73 3.74 -10.16 0.78
CA ILE A 73 2.95 -11.27 0.23
C ILE A 73 3.85 -12.45 -0.15
N TYR A 74 5.01 -12.17 -0.75
CA TYR A 74 5.97 -13.22 -1.11
C TYR A 74 6.63 -13.83 0.13
N ALA A 75 6.94 -13.03 1.16
CA ALA A 75 7.44 -13.53 2.43
C ALA A 75 6.41 -14.44 3.13
N MET A 76 5.14 -14.06 3.12
CA MET A 76 4.03 -14.89 3.61
C MET A 76 3.98 -16.25 2.90
N GLU A 77 4.19 -16.28 1.58
CA GLU A 77 4.30 -17.53 0.82
C GLU A 77 5.47 -18.40 1.29
N LEU A 78 6.67 -17.82 1.43
CA LEU A 78 7.86 -18.54 1.89
C LEU A 78 7.70 -19.11 3.31
N LEU A 79 6.93 -18.42 4.15
CA LEU A 79 6.62 -18.82 5.52
C LEU A 79 5.43 -19.80 5.63
N GLY A 80 4.76 -20.12 4.51
CA GLY A 80 3.57 -20.96 4.50
C GLY A 80 2.36 -20.34 5.21
N MET A 81 2.30 -19.01 5.28
CA MET A 81 1.20 -18.27 5.90
C MET A 81 0.01 -18.12 4.93
N ALA A 82 -1.18 -17.88 5.50
CA ALA A 82 -2.34 -17.51 4.71
C ALA A 82 -2.04 -16.21 3.94
N ARG A 83 -2.51 -16.12 2.69
CA ARG A 83 -2.32 -14.95 1.80
C ARG A 83 -3.45 -14.82 0.78
N ALA A 84 -4.69 -15.02 1.23
CA ALA A 84 -5.88 -14.95 0.40
C ALA A 84 -6.48 -13.54 0.40
N THR A 85 -6.61 -12.93 1.57
CA THR A 85 -7.29 -11.64 1.76
C THR A 85 -6.36 -10.60 2.39
N ALA A 86 -6.75 -9.32 2.34
CA ALA A 86 -6.01 -8.26 3.00
C ALA A 86 -5.86 -8.50 4.51
N SER A 87 -6.86 -9.07 5.17
CA SER A 87 -6.80 -9.37 6.61
C SER A 87 -5.66 -10.32 7.01
N ASP A 88 -5.16 -11.13 6.06
CA ASP A 88 -4.03 -12.03 6.28
C ASP A 88 -2.70 -11.30 6.52
N PHE A 89 -2.61 -9.99 6.24
CA PHE A 89 -1.45 -9.18 6.62
C PHE A 89 -1.29 -9.05 8.13
N HIS A 90 -2.37 -9.02 8.92
CA HIS A 90 -2.26 -8.77 10.36
C HIS A 90 -1.43 -9.82 11.10
N PRO A 91 -1.65 -11.14 10.90
CA PRO A 91 -0.79 -12.16 11.49
C PRO A 91 0.66 -12.05 11.03
N TYR A 92 0.90 -11.69 9.77
CA TYR A 92 2.25 -11.51 9.23
C TYR A 92 2.96 -10.31 9.88
N TRP A 93 2.28 -9.19 10.07
CA TRP A 93 2.89 -8.00 10.68
C TRP A 93 3.21 -8.14 12.17
N GLN A 94 2.65 -9.15 12.86
CA GLN A 94 3.13 -9.53 14.18
C GLN A 94 4.55 -10.15 14.15
N ILE A 95 4.97 -10.68 13.00
CA ILE A 95 6.31 -11.25 12.76
C ILE A 95 7.23 -10.18 12.14
N ASP A 96 6.76 -9.48 11.10
CA ASP A 96 7.46 -8.34 10.48
C ASP A 96 6.63 -7.05 10.62
N PRO A 97 6.88 -6.25 11.67
CA PRO A 97 6.03 -5.11 12.01
C PRO A 97 6.39 -3.85 11.23
N PHE A 98 7.00 -3.95 10.04
CA PHE A 98 7.33 -2.78 9.23
C PHE A 98 6.12 -1.88 9.03
N PHE A 99 5.02 -2.41 8.47
CA PHE A 99 3.81 -1.63 8.24
C PHE A 99 3.03 -1.35 9.52
N ASP A 100 3.22 -2.08 10.61
CA ASP A 100 2.66 -1.74 11.93
C ASP A 100 3.38 -0.55 12.60
N ARG A 101 4.65 -0.29 12.23
CA ARG A 101 5.49 0.77 12.82
C ARG A 101 5.78 1.95 11.91
N LEU A 102 5.40 1.86 10.63
CA LEU A 102 5.60 2.92 9.63
C LEU A 102 4.84 4.21 9.99
#